data_AF-E0VQM1-F1
#
_entry.id   AF-E0VQM1-F1
#
_cell.length_a   1.000
_cell.length_b   1.000
_cell.length_c   1.000
_cell.angle_alpha   90.00
_cell.angle_beta   90.00
_cell.angle_gamma   90.00
#
_symmetry.space_group_name_H-M   'P 1'
#
loop_
_entity.id
_entity.type
_entity.pdbx_description
1 polymer ?
#
loop_
_entity_poly.entity_id
_entity_poly.type
_entity_poly.pdbx_seq_one_letter_code
_entity_poly.pdbx_strand_id
1 'polypeptide(L)'
;MLTFFLYFKLYKFQLVFSNGQCYSYLQFIFELFVVIILISNLKKMIKAILVFNNHGKPRLTKFYQHFNEEMQQQIIKETFQLVSKRDDNVCNFLEGGTLIGGSDYKLIYRHYATLYFVFCVDSSESELGILDLIQVFVETLDKCFENVCELDLIFHVDKVHYILNELVMGGMVLETNMNEILIRIEDQNKLEKQESGIIAAPARAVSAVKNMNIPQQIKEMKLPDLPQAIKDLKF
;
A
#
# COMPACT_ATOMS: atom_id res chain seq x y z
N MET A 1 3.52 10.77 2.23
CA MET A 1 3.97 9.56 1.52
C MET A 1 3.54 9.55 0.04
N LEU A 2 2.28 9.91 -0.29
CA LEU A 2 1.85 10.15 -1.69
C LEU A 2 2.74 11.18 -2.43
N THR A 3 3.17 12.24 -1.73
CA THR A 3 4.10 13.26 -2.24
C THR A 3 5.44 12.66 -2.66
N PHE A 4 5.90 11.60 -1.97
CA PHE A 4 7.18 10.94 -2.25
C PHE A 4 7.09 10.02 -3.48
N PHE A 5 5.92 9.40 -3.71
CA PHE A 5 5.70 8.52 -4.86
C PHE A 5 5.46 9.31 -6.16
N LEU A 6 4.74 10.43 -6.10
CA LEU A 6 4.68 11.37 -7.23
C LEU A 6 6.07 11.93 -7.55
N TYR A 7 6.86 12.26 -6.53
CA TYR A 7 8.23 12.75 -6.69
C TYR A 7 9.10 11.73 -7.42
N PHE A 8 9.01 10.44 -7.09
CA PHE A 8 9.80 9.38 -7.74
C PHE A 8 9.40 9.15 -9.20
N LYS A 9 8.10 9.25 -9.54
CA LYS A 9 7.60 9.08 -10.91
C LYS A 9 7.88 10.31 -11.79
N LEU A 10 7.85 11.52 -11.22
CA LEU A 10 8.33 12.75 -11.86
C LEU A 10 9.86 12.73 -12.08
N TYR A 11 10.64 12.20 -11.13
CA TYR A 11 12.11 12.08 -11.29
C TYR A 11 12.52 11.21 -12.48
N LYS A 12 11.74 10.15 -12.76
CA LYS A 12 11.95 9.28 -13.92
C LYS A 12 11.62 9.98 -15.25
N PHE A 13 10.73 10.97 -15.24
CA PHE A 13 10.41 11.82 -16.39
C PHE A 13 11.48 12.92 -16.59
N GLN A 14 12.03 13.45 -15.48
CA GLN A 14 13.13 14.43 -15.48
C GLN A 14 14.43 13.86 -16.07
N LEU A 15 14.72 12.56 -15.86
CA LEU A 15 15.94 11.91 -16.34
C LEU A 15 16.01 11.74 -17.87
N VAL A 16 14.90 11.94 -18.60
CA VAL A 16 14.88 11.96 -20.08
C VAL A 16 15.29 13.34 -20.63
N PHE A 17 15.32 14.39 -19.80
CA PHE A 17 15.67 15.75 -20.19
C PHE A 17 16.98 16.22 -19.56
N SER A 18 18.10 15.64 -20.02
CA SER A 18 19.41 16.23 -19.77
C SER A 18 20.09 16.58 -21.09
N ASN A 19 19.80 17.78 -21.58
CA ASN A 19 20.64 18.53 -22.52
C ASN A 19 20.40 20.02 -22.23
N GLY A 20 21.15 20.52 -21.25
CA GLY A 20 20.84 21.71 -20.48
C GLY A 20 20.39 22.94 -21.27
N GLN A 21 19.34 23.58 -20.75
CA GLN A 21 19.03 25.01 -20.93
C GLN A 21 18.28 25.49 -19.68
N CYS A 22 18.47 26.77 -19.32
CA CYS A 22 17.85 27.48 -18.20
C CYS A 22 16.33 27.25 -18.11
N TYR A 23 15.84 26.73 -16.98
CA TYR A 23 14.40 26.66 -16.71
C TYR A 23 13.96 27.87 -15.87
N SER A 24 13.20 28.73 -16.52
CA SER A 24 12.60 29.95 -16.00
C SER A 24 11.51 29.65 -14.95
N TYR A 25 11.21 30.63 -14.09
CA TYR A 25 10.09 30.61 -13.11
C TYR A 25 8.76 30.07 -13.68
N LEU A 26 8.56 30.17 -15.00
CA LEU A 26 7.40 29.66 -15.72
C LEU A 26 7.32 28.12 -15.75
N GLN A 27 8.44 27.40 -15.77
CA GLN A 27 8.47 25.94 -15.66
C GLN A 27 8.04 25.50 -14.25
N PHE A 28 8.51 26.20 -13.20
CA PHE A 28 8.12 25.90 -11.82
C PHE A 28 6.63 26.20 -11.58
N ILE A 29 6.11 27.29 -12.16
CA ILE A 29 4.67 27.57 -12.15
C ILE A 29 3.90 26.55 -12.98
N PHE A 30 4.43 26.07 -14.11
CA PHE A 30 3.79 25.01 -14.91
C PHE A 30 3.75 23.68 -14.15
N GLU A 31 4.83 23.26 -13.49
CA GLU A 31 4.84 22.09 -12.61
C GLU A 31 3.87 22.26 -11.44
N LEU A 32 3.86 23.43 -10.79
CA LEU A 32 2.93 23.71 -9.69
C LEU A 32 1.48 23.75 -10.18
N PHE A 33 1.23 24.27 -11.38
CA PHE A 33 -0.09 24.33 -12.01
C PHE A 33 -0.55 22.94 -12.48
N VAL A 34 0.35 22.09 -12.98
CA VAL A 34 0.10 20.68 -13.28
C VAL A 34 -0.20 19.92 -11.99
N VAL A 35 0.55 20.15 -10.91
CA VAL A 35 0.29 19.58 -9.58
C VAL A 35 -1.05 20.07 -9.02
N ILE A 36 -1.39 21.36 -9.15
CA ILE A 36 -2.68 21.91 -8.71
C ILE A 36 -3.84 21.39 -9.57
N ILE A 37 -3.68 21.27 -10.89
CA ILE A 37 -4.67 20.66 -11.80
C ILE A 37 -4.83 19.17 -11.50
N LEU A 38 -3.75 18.44 -11.23
CA LEU A 38 -3.80 17.07 -10.73
C LEU A 38 -4.58 17.02 -9.41
N ILE A 39 -4.22 17.84 -8.42
CA ILE A 39 -4.91 17.93 -7.11
C ILE A 39 -6.39 18.34 -7.26
N SER A 40 -6.73 19.17 -8.24
CA SER A 40 -8.09 19.63 -8.50
C SER A 40 -8.93 18.60 -9.29
N ASN A 41 -8.31 17.82 -10.17
CA ASN A 41 -8.94 16.70 -10.88
C ASN A 41 -8.97 15.41 -10.03
N LEU A 42 -8.21 15.33 -8.95
CA LEU A 42 -8.23 14.28 -7.93
C LEU A 42 -9.52 14.28 -7.07
N LYS A 43 -10.56 15.06 -7.43
CA LYS A 43 -11.89 14.91 -6.82
C LYS A 43 -12.62 13.63 -7.26
N LYS A 44 -12.17 12.98 -8.33
CA LYS A 44 -12.74 11.73 -8.87
C LYS A 44 -11.79 10.59 -8.60
N MET A 45 -12.12 9.72 -7.63
CA MET A 45 -11.23 8.67 -7.16
C MET A 45 -11.98 7.49 -6.55
N ILE A 46 -11.32 6.33 -6.53
CA ILE A 46 -11.67 5.21 -5.66
C ILE A 46 -11.48 5.66 -4.22
N LYS A 47 -12.56 5.69 -3.44
CA LYS A 47 -12.57 6.17 -2.05
C LYS A 47 -12.13 5.07 -1.08
N ALA A 48 -12.59 3.85 -1.32
CA ALA A 48 -12.26 2.68 -0.49
C ALA A 48 -12.39 1.38 -1.27
N ILE A 49 -11.59 0.38 -0.87
CA ILE A 49 -11.66 -1.00 -1.36
C ILE A 49 -11.83 -1.90 -0.14
N LEU A 50 -12.86 -2.72 -0.17
CA LEU A 50 -13.29 -3.57 0.93
C LEU A 50 -13.49 -4.99 0.43
N VAL A 51 -12.98 -5.97 1.17
CA VAL A 51 -13.27 -7.39 0.97
C VAL A 51 -13.77 -7.96 2.27
N PHE A 52 -14.92 -8.63 2.24
CA PHE A 52 -15.52 -9.25 3.41
C PHE A 52 -16.16 -10.60 3.08
N ASN A 53 -16.23 -11.48 4.07
CA ASN A 53 -16.91 -12.77 3.95
C ASN A 53 -18.45 -12.58 3.99
N ASN A 54 -19.21 -13.59 3.57
CA ASN A 54 -20.63 -13.82 3.81
C ASN A 54 -21.12 -13.59 5.26
N HIS A 55 -20.22 -13.60 6.25
CA HIS A 55 -20.54 -13.27 7.65
C HIS A 55 -20.31 -11.79 8.02
N GLY A 56 -19.90 -10.94 7.07
CA GLY A 56 -19.62 -9.52 7.30
C GLY A 56 -18.29 -9.24 8.01
N LYS A 57 -17.42 -10.25 8.10
CA LYS A 57 -16.06 -10.08 8.63
C LYS A 57 -15.15 -9.49 7.55
N PRO A 58 -14.55 -8.31 7.75
CA PRO A 58 -13.60 -7.75 6.80
C PRO A 58 -12.33 -8.61 6.73
N ARG A 59 -11.88 -8.89 5.50
CA ARG A 59 -10.63 -9.58 5.17
C ARG A 59 -9.58 -8.62 4.63
N LEU A 60 -10.03 -7.61 3.87
CA LEU A 60 -9.19 -6.54 3.35
C LEU A 60 -9.94 -5.22 3.50
N THR A 61 -9.28 -4.20 4.03
CA THR A 61 -9.85 -2.85 4.10
C THR A 61 -8.79 -1.84 3.73
N LYS A 62 -9.07 -1.00 2.74
CA LYS A 62 -8.17 0.05 2.29
C LYS A 62 -8.99 1.30 2.01
N PHE A 63 -8.81 2.32 2.85
CA PHE A 63 -9.40 3.64 2.65
C PHE A 63 -8.34 4.56 2.04
N TYR A 64 -8.67 5.21 0.92
CA TYR A 64 -7.81 6.22 0.28
C TYR A 64 -8.13 7.64 0.75
N GLN A 65 -9.31 7.83 1.35
CA GLN A 65 -9.69 9.04 2.06
C GLN A 65 -9.53 8.86 3.57
N HIS A 66 -9.26 9.96 4.25
CA HIS A 66 -9.17 9.95 5.71
C HIS A 66 -10.58 9.93 6.30
N PHE A 67 -10.88 8.85 7.02
CA PHE A 67 -12.10 8.70 7.82
C PHE A 67 -11.69 8.37 9.25
N ASN A 68 -12.47 8.84 10.23
CA ASN A 68 -12.29 8.40 11.61
C ASN A 68 -12.64 6.90 11.74
N GLU A 69 -12.15 6.25 12.79
CA GLU A 69 -12.34 4.81 12.97
C GLU A 69 -13.82 4.42 13.08
N GLU A 70 -14.61 5.25 13.75
CA GLU A 70 -16.06 5.05 13.90
C GLU A 70 -16.79 5.05 12.54
N MET A 71 -16.49 6.01 11.66
CA MET A 71 -17.07 6.04 10.31
C MET A 71 -16.55 4.89 9.46
N GLN A 72 -15.27 4.50 9.58
CA GLN A 72 -14.76 3.34 8.83
C GLN A 72 -15.55 2.07 9.18
N GLN A 73 -15.78 1.82 10.47
CA GLN A 73 -16.58 0.69 10.93
C GLN A 73 -18.03 0.78 10.45
N GLN A 74 -18.61 1.97 10.51
CA GLN A 74 -19.97 2.21 10.01
C GLN A 74 -20.09 1.92 8.51
N ILE A 75 -19.14 2.42 7.70
CA ILE A 75 -19.08 2.19 6.25
C ILE A 75 -18.99 0.70 5.95
N ILE A 76 -18.13 -0.04 6.64
CA ILE A 76 -17.97 -1.48 6.43
C ILE A 76 -19.29 -2.21 6.73
N LYS A 77 -19.94 -1.89 7.85
CA LYS A 77 -21.18 -2.52 8.28
C LYS A 77 -22.33 -2.25 7.32
N GLU A 78 -22.50 -1.00 6.91
CA GLU A 78 -23.53 -0.60 5.95
C GLU A 78 -23.29 -1.21 4.57
N THR A 79 -22.06 -1.15 4.07
CA THR A 79 -21.68 -1.76 2.79
C THR A 79 -22.00 -3.26 2.79
N PHE A 80 -21.67 -3.98 3.87
CA PHE A 80 -22.03 -5.39 3.99
C PHE A 80 -23.54 -5.60 3.96
N GLN A 81 -24.32 -4.81 4.71
CA GLN A 81 -25.78 -4.95 4.74
C GLN A 81 -26.45 -4.68 3.39
N LEU A 82 -25.90 -3.76 2.58
CA LEU A 82 -26.41 -3.45 1.25
C LEU A 82 -26.12 -4.58 0.26
N VAL A 83 -24.95 -5.21 0.35
CA VAL A 83 -24.52 -6.26 -0.56
C VAL A 83 -25.10 -7.63 -0.16
N SER A 84 -25.15 -7.96 1.12
CA SER A 84 -25.53 -9.31 1.60
C SER A 84 -27.02 -9.65 1.46
N LYS A 85 -27.89 -8.65 1.30
CA LYS A 85 -29.35 -8.83 1.20
C LYS A 85 -29.83 -9.03 -0.23
N ARG A 86 -28.95 -8.95 -1.21
CA ARG A 86 -29.30 -8.94 -2.63
C ARG A 86 -29.10 -10.33 -3.24
N ASP A 87 -29.99 -10.68 -4.16
CA ASP A 87 -29.85 -11.88 -4.97
C ASP A 87 -28.74 -11.72 -6.02
N ASP A 88 -28.11 -12.85 -6.39
CA ASP A 88 -27.01 -12.90 -7.36
C ASP A 88 -27.40 -12.44 -8.77
N ASN A 89 -28.70 -12.36 -9.06
CA ASN A 89 -29.25 -11.96 -10.36
C ASN A 89 -29.48 -10.44 -10.50
N VAL A 90 -29.20 -9.67 -9.46
CA VAL A 90 -29.43 -8.21 -9.43
C VAL A 90 -28.16 -7.46 -9.81
N CYS A 91 -28.27 -6.23 -10.30
CA CYS A 91 -27.13 -5.43 -10.74
C CYS A 91 -26.04 -5.27 -9.66
N ASN A 92 -24.79 -5.30 -10.12
CA ASN A 92 -23.56 -5.14 -9.33
C ASN A 92 -23.27 -3.68 -8.90
N PHE A 93 -24.23 -2.78 -9.10
CA PHE A 93 -24.09 -1.34 -8.87
C PHE A 93 -25.07 -0.91 -7.79
N LEU A 94 -24.57 -0.21 -6.79
CA LEU A 94 -25.38 0.40 -5.74
C LEU A 94 -25.03 1.88 -5.70
N GLU A 95 -26.03 2.74 -5.69
CA GLU A 95 -25.81 4.12 -5.24
C GLU A 95 -25.60 4.07 -3.73
N GLY A 96 -24.41 4.46 -3.30
CA GLY A 96 -24.08 4.52 -1.90
C GLY A 96 -24.83 5.68 -1.26
N GLY A 97 -25.57 5.41 -0.18
CA GLY A 97 -26.40 6.40 0.51
C GLY A 97 -25.63 7.62 1.04
N THR A 98 -26.28 8.54 1.74
CA THR A 98 -25.75 9.91 2.01
C THR A 98 -24.49 10.01 2.92
N LEU A 99 -23.93 8.90 3.41
CA LEU A 99 -22.98 8.90 4.53
C LEU A 99 -21.50 9.05 4.16
N ILE A 100 -21.05 8.64 2.97
CA ILE A 100 -19.73 9.05 2.46
C ILE A 100 -19.82 10.47 1.87
N GLY A 101 -20.03 11.44 2.75
CA GLY A 101 -19.85 12.86 2.45
C GLY A 101 -20.90 13.51 1.55
N GLY A 102 -22.17 13.06 1.56
CA GLY A 102 -23.28 13.76 0.89
C GLY A 102 -23.14 13.91 -0.63
N SER A 103 -22.21 13.21 -1.27
CA SER A 103 -21.89 13.33 -2.69
C SER A 103 -21.96 11.97 -3.37
N ASP A 104 -22.82 11.85 -4.37
CA ASP A 104 -22.92 10.82 -5.42
C ASP A 104 -21.76 9.82 -5.52
N TYR A 105 -21.72 8.81 -4.63
CA TYR A 105 -20.78 7.70 -4.72
C TYR A 105 -21.51 6.40 -5.06
N LYS A 106 -20.80 5.52 -5.75
CA LYS A 106 -21.31 4.23 -6.20
C LYS A 106 -20.49 3.12 -5.54
N LEU A 107 -21.17 2.06 -5.11
CA LEU A 107 -20.54 0.82 -4.69
C LEU A 107 -20.65 -0.16 -5.85
N ILE A 108 -19.51 -0.69 -6.24
CA ILE A 108 -19.40 -1.69 -7.29
C ILE A 108 -18.88 -2.94 -6.63
N TYR A 109 -19.64 -4.03 -6.72
CA TYR A 109 -19.26 -5.27 -6.06
C TYR A 109 -19.30 -6.48 -6.98
N ARG A 110 -18.56 -7.51 -6.60
CA ARG A 110 -18.65 -8.83 -7.21
C ARG A 110 -18.46 -9.90 -6.14
N HIS A 111 -19.27 -10.94 -6.21
CA HIS A 111 -19.20 -12.08 -5.30
C HIS A 111 -18.36 -13.18 -5.93
N TYR A 112 -17.37 -13.66 -5.17
CA TYR A 112 -16.50 -14.77 -5.54
C TYR A 112 -16.49 -15.79 -4.40
N ALA A 113 -17.13 -16.93 -4.62
CA ALA A 113 -17.26 -18.02 -3.65
C ALA A 113 -17.81 -17.58 -2.27
N THR A 114 -16.94 -17.29 -1.30
CA THR A 114 -17.31 -16.86 0.06
C THR A 114 -16.99 -15.39 0.35
N LEU A 115 -16.47 -14.66 -0.63
CA LEU A 115 -15.97 -13.30 -0.48
C LEU A 115 -16.70 -12.31 -1.39
N TYR A 116 -17.06 -11.17 -0.83
CA TYR A 116 -17.52 -10.01 -1.57
C TYR A 116 -16.37 -9.02 -1.75
N PHE A 117 -16.06 -8.70 -3.00
CA PHE A 117 -15.12 -7.66 -3.36
C PHE A 117 -15.91 -6.39 -3.69
N VAL A 118 -15.67 -5.31 -2.95
CA VAL A 118 -16.43 -4.06 -3.07
C VAL A 118 -15.51 -2.87 -3.23
N PHE A 119 -15.76 -2.09 -4.27
CA PHE A 119 -15.08 -0.84 -4.57
C PHE A 119 -16.06 0.31 -4.37
N CYS A 120 -15.70 1.23 -3.50
CA CYS A 120 -16.43 2.48 -3.28
C CYS A 120 -15.80 3.54 -4.19
N VAL A 121 -16.52 3.97 -5.21
CA VAL A 121 -16.03 4.90 -6.24
C VAL A 121 -16.93 6.11 -6.35
N ASP A 122 -16.39 7.19 -6.91
CA ASP A 122 -17.19 8.37 -7.24
C ASP A 122 -18.12 8.09 -8.43
N SER A 123 -19.26 8.78 -8.53
CA SER A 123 -20.21 8.62 -9.64
C SER A 123 -19.62 8.90 -11.03
N SER A 124 -18.49 9.60 -11.08
CA SER A 124 -17.74 9.93 -12.29
C SER A 124 -16.97 8.77 -12.89
N GLU A 125 -16.69 7.71 -12.13
CA GLU A 125 -15.95 6.54 -12.62
C GLU A 125 -16.86 5.60 -13.41
N SER A 126 -16.31 4.95 -14.44
CA SER A 126 -17.05 3.98 -15.22
C SER A 126 -17.26 2.69 -14.44
N GLU A 127 -18.50 2.25 -14.31
CA GLU A 127 -18.79 1.09 -13.47
C GLU A 127 -18.25 -0.22 -14.06
N LEU A 128 -18.26 -0.34 -15.39
CA LEU A 128 -17.67 -1.48 -16.10
C LEU A 128 -16.15 -1.54 -15.95
N GLY A 129 -15.48 -0.37 -15.95
CA GLY A 129 -14.02 -0.31 -15.75
C GLY A 129 -13.61 -0.78 -14.35
N ILE A 130 -14.41 -0.48 -13.33
CA ILE A 130 -14.17 -0.96 -11.97
C ILE A 130 -14.48 -2.45 -11.83
N LEU A 131 -15.50 -2.97 -12.52
CA LEU A 131 -15.75 -4.42 -12.56
C LEU A 131 -14.59 -5.20 -13.20
N ASP A 132 -14.00 -4.65 -14.27
CA ASP A 132 -12.81 -5.23 -14.90
C ASP A 132 -11.60 -5.17 -13.98
N LEU A 133 -11.43 -4.06 -13.25
CA LEU A 133 -10.37 -3.92 -12.24
C LEU A 133 -10.52 -4.93 -11.09
N ILE A 134 -11.75 -5.18 -10.62
CA ILE A 134 -12.03 -6.23 -9.62
C ILE A 134 -11.59 -7.59 -10.18
N GLN A 135 -11.90 -7.87 -11.44
CA GLN A 135 -11.52 -9.13 -12.06
C GLN A 135 -10.00 -9.28 -12.17
N VAL A 136 -9.28 -8.27 -12.67
CA VAL A 136 -7.81 -8.25 -12.70
C VAL A 136 -7.22 -8.46 -11.31
N PHE A 137 -7.81 -7.87 -10.27
CA PHE A 137 -7.37 -8.06 -8.89
C PHE A 137 -7.52 -9.51 -8.43
N VAL A 138 -8.69 -10.11 -8.62
CA VAL A 138 -8.93 -11.51 -8.22
C VAL A 138 -8.07 -12.49 -9.02
N GLU A 139 -7.93 -12.29 -10.34
CA GLU A 139 -7.07 -13.14 -11.18
C GLU A 139 -5.59 -13.01 -10.80
N THR A 140 -5.13 -11.80 -10.43
CA THR A 140 -3.77 -11.61 -9.93
C THR A 140 -3.55 -12.32 -8.60
N LEU A 141 -4.53 -12.27 -7.69
CA LEU A 141 -4.48 -13.02 -6.43
C LEU A 141 -4.41 -14.54 -6.70
N ASP A 142 -5.26 -15.04 -7.60
CA ASP A 142 -5.30 -16.46 -7.93
C ASP A 142 -3.97 -16.99 -8.50
N LYS A 143 -3.32 -16.21 -9.37
CA LYS A 143 -1.97 -16.51 -9.88
C LYS A 143 -0.89 -16.40 -8.80
N CYS A 144 -1.01 -15.45 -7.86
CA CYS A 144 -0.03 -15.25 -6.81
C CYS A 144 -0.04 -16.32 -5.71
N PHE A 145 -1.18 -16.98 -5.51
CA PHE A 145 -1.39 -17.99 -4.47
C PHE A 145 -1.66 -19.40 -5.01
N GLU A 146 -1.69 -19.60 -6.33
CA GLU A 146 -1.92 -20.89 -7.01
C GLU A 146 -3.21 -21.59 -6.54
N ASN A 147 -4.37 -21.03 -6.90
CA ASN A 147 -5.72 -21.37 -6.42
C ASN A 147 -6.03 -20.73 -5.07
N VAL A 148 -6.21 -19.41 -5.09
CA VAL A 148 -6.39 -18.60 -3.88
C VAL A 148 -7.64 -19.03 -3.10
N CYS A 149 -7.50 -19.20 -1.79
CA CYS A 149 -8.64 -19.39 -0.89
C CYS A 149 -8.79 -18.23 0.10
N GLU A 150 -9.96 -18.10 0.73
CA GLU A 150 -10.20 -17.07 1.75
C GLU A 150 -9.15 -17.10 2.87
N LEU A 151 -8.65 -18.29 3.21
CA LEU A 151 -7.70 -18.48 4.28
C LEU A 151 -6.33 -17.85 3.95
N ASP A 152 -5.92 -17.87 2.69
CA ASP A 152 -4.68 -17.24 2.23
C ASP A 152 -4.72 -15.73 2.37
N LEU A 153 -5.88 -15.11 2.10
CA LEU A 153 -6.06 -13.66 2.29
C LEU A 153 -5.95 -13.27 3.77
N ILE A 154 -6.32 -14.17 4.68
CA ILE A 154 -6.24 -13.94 6.13
C ILE A 154 -4.81 -14.12 6.63
N PHE A 155 -4.12 -15.18 6.20
CA PHE A 155 -2.76 -15.47 6.66
C PHE A 155 -1.71 -14.57 6.02
N HIS A 156 -1.92 -14.14 4.78
CA HIS A 156 -0.98 -13.34 4.01
C HIS A 156 -1.54 -11.96 3.64
N VAL A 157 -2.12 -11.27 4.63
CA VAL A 157 -2.72 -9.94 4.46
C VAL A 157 -1.71 -8.92 3.92
N ASP A 158 -0.44 -9.01 4.31
CA ASP A 158 0.63 -8.12 3.82
C ASP A 158 0.82 -8.27 2.31
N LYS A 159 0.90 -9.50 1.82
CA LYS A 159 1.07 -9.81 0.39
C LYS A 159 -0.16 -9.34 -0.41
N VAL A 160 -1.37 -9.51 0.12
CA VAL A 160 -2.60 -8.99 -0.51
C VAL A 160 -2.57 -7.47 -0.60
N HIS A 161 -2.11 -6.77 0.44
CA HIS A 161 -1.95 -5.32 0.41
C HIS A 161 -0.88 -4.87 -0.60
N TYR A 162 0.21 -5.61 -0.78
CA TYR A 162 1.21 -5.30 -1.80
C TYR A 162 0.63 -5.44 -3.21
N ILE A 163 -0.07 -6.54 -3.48
CA ILE A 163 -0.76 -6.74 -4.75
C ILE A 163 -1.73 -5.58 -4.99
N LEU A 164 -2.55 -5.23 -4.00
CA LEU A 164 -3.49 -4.12 -4.12
C LEU A 164 -2.79 -2.78 -4.40
N ASN A 165 -1.65 -2.52 -3.77
CA ASN A 165 -0.90 -1.28 -3.99
C ASN A 165 -0.28 -1.21 -5.39
N GLU A 166 0.09 -2.33 -6.02
CA GLU A 166 0.54 -2.32 -7.42
C GLU A 166 -0.61 -1.98 -8.39
N LEU A 167 -1.84 -2.43 -8.07
CA LEU A 167 -3.03 -2.08 -8.87
C LEU A 167 -3.53 -0.65 -8.63
N VAL A 168 -3.69 -0.24 -7.37
CA VAL A 168 -4.34 1.02 -7.00
C VAL A 168 -3.58 1.71 -5.88
N MET A 169 -3.08 2.92 -6.16
CA MET A 169 -2.41 3.77 -5.19
C MET A 169 -3.04 5.14 -5.11
N GLY A 170 -3.26 5.57 -3.87
CA GLY A 170 -3.88 6.87 -3.59
C GLY A 170 -5.31 7.02 -4.08
N GLY A 171 -5.97 5.95 -4.54
CA GLY A 171 -7.31 5.98 -5.16
C GLY A 171 -7.30 6.11 -6.68
N MET A 172 -6.12 6.02 -7.31
CA MET A 172 -5.93 5.97 -8.76
C MET A 172 -5.48 4.57 -9.18
N VAL A 173 -5.97 4.11 -10.33
CA VAL A 173 -5.49 2.88 -10.97
C VAL A 173 -4.09 3.14 -11.53
N LEU A 174 -3.13 2.29 -11.16
CA LEU A 174 -1.74 2.37 -11.61
C LEU A 174 -1.47 1.41 -12.75
N GLU A 175 -1.86 0.16 -12.58
CA GLU A 175 -1.56 -0.92 -13.52
C GLU A 175 -2.77 -1.85 -13.65
N THR A 176 -3.05 -2.26 -14.88
CA THR A 176 -4.13 -3.19 -15.22
C THR A 176 -3.61 -4.45 -15.89
N ASN A 177 -2.35 -4.45 -16.33
CA ASN A 177 -1.73 -5.63 -16.92
C ASN A 177 -1.23 -6.59 -15.83
N MET A 178 -1.89 -7.74 -15.71
CA MET A 178 -1.52 -8.81 -14.77
C MET A 178 -0.04 -9.21 -14.85
N ASN A 179 0.55 -9.26 -16.05
CA ASN A 179 1.92 -9.74 -16.22
C ASN A 179 2.93 -8.77 -15.60
N GLU A 180 2.74 -7.47 -15.81
CA GLU A 180 3.57 -6.43 -15.18
C GLU A 180 3.42 -6.47 -13.66
N ILE A 181 2.18 -6.59 -13.16
CA ILE A 181 1.91 -6.67 -11.72
C ILE A 181 2.64 -7.86 -11.10
N LEU A 182 2.57 -9.05 -11.71
CA LEU A 182 3.26 -10.25 -11.21
C LEU A 182 4.77 -10.08 -11.16
N ILE A 183 5.37 -9.47 -12.19
CA ILE A 183 6.81 -9.18 -12.22
C ILE A 183 7.20 -8.26 -11.05
N ARG A 184 6.42 -7.18 -10.81
CA ARG A 184 6.67 -6.24 -9.71
C ARG A 184 6.58 -6.92 -8.35
N ILE A 185 5.58 -7.77 -8.15
CA ILE A 185 5.41 -8.54 -6.92
C ILE A 185 6.58 -9.51 -6.71
N GLU A 186 7.07 -10.17 -7.77
CA GLU A 186 8.21 -11.08 -7.68
C GLU A 186 9.50 -10.35 -7.32
N ASP A 187 9.73 -9.18 -7.92
CA ASP A 187 10.87 -8.32 -7.60
C ASP A 187 10.81 -7.85 -6.13
N GLN A 188 9.64 -7.46 -5.64
CA GLN A 188 9.46 -7.10 -4.24
C GLN A 188 9.73 -8.27 -3.30
N ASN A 189 9.23 -9.47 -3.61
CA ASN A 189 9.49 -10.68 -2.84
C ASN A 189 10.99 -11.04 -2.79
N LYS A 190 11.74 -10.76 -3.87
CA LYS A 190 13.21 -10.97 -3.90
C LYS A 190 13.92 -9.99 -2.98
N LEU A 191 13.51 -8.73 -2.97
CA LEU A 191 14.08 -7.69 -2.10
C LEU A 191 13.83 -7.99 -0.63
N GLU A 192 12.62 -8.39 -0.25
CA GLU A 192 12.29 -8.79 1.13
C GLU A 192 13.13 -9.99 1.61
N LYS A 193 13.40 -10.96 0.73
CA LYS A 193 14.30 -12.09 1.01
C LYS A 193 15.75 -11.67 1.17
N GLN A 194 16.19 -10.65 0.44
CA GLN A 194 17.54 -10.10 0.57
C GLN A 194 17.71 -9.33 1.88
N GLU A 195 16.73 -8.52 2.27
CA GLU A 195 16.76 -7.75 3.53
C GLU A 195 16.71 -8.66 4.77
N SER A 196 15.89 -9.71 4.74
CA SER A 196 15.88 -10.72 5.82
C SER A 196 17.21 -11.48 5.96
N GLY A 197 17.98 -11.63 4.87
CA GLY A 197 19.35 -12.15 4.91
C GLY A 197 20.36 -11.21 5.56
N ILE A 198 20.14 -9.89 5.48
CA ILE A 198 21.03 -8.87 6.06
C ILE A 198 20.88 -8.80 7.60
N ILE A 199 19.68 -9.05 8.14
CA ILE A 199 19.47 -9.12 9.60
C ILE A 199 20.19 -10.33 10.23
N ALA A 200 20.46 -11.40 9.46
CA ALA A 200 21.26 -12.54 9.90
C ALA A 200 22.78 -12.32 9.80
N ALA A 201 23.23 -11.27 9.09
CA ALA A 201 24.66 -10.95 8.93
C ALA A 201 25.37 -10.51 10.24
N PRO A 202 24.79 -9.69 11.13
CA PRO A 202 25.46 -9.34 12.39
C PRO A 202 25.64 -10.56 13.31
N ALA A 203 24.73 -11.54 13.30
CA ALA A 203 24.87 -12.75 14.10
C ALA A 203 26.02 -13.66 13.60
N ARG A 204 26.23 -13.73 12.29
CA ARG A 204 27.35 -14.49 11.68
C ARG A 204 28.68 -13.77 11.86
N ALA A 205 28.70 -12.43 11.75
CA ALA A 205 29.91 -11.64 11.99
C ALA A 205 30.40 -11.76 13.44
N VAL A 206 29.50 -11.69 14.43
CA VAL A 206 29.86 -11.83 15.85
C VAL A 206 30.35 -13.26 16.18
N SER A 207 29.79 -14.28 15.52
CA SER A 207 30.22 -15.67 15.69
C SER A 207 31.58 -15.96 15.04
N ALA A 208 31.90 -15.30 13.92
CA ALA A 208 33.20 -15.42 13.25
C ALA A 208 34.35 -14.73 13.99
N VAL A 209 34.08 -13.63 14.72
CA VAL A 209 35.09 -12.95 15.54
C VAL A 209 35.45 -13.75 16.80
N LYS A 210 34.54 -14.58 17.32
CA LYS A 210 34.79 -15.42 18.50
C LYS A 210 35.72 -16.62 18.23
N ASN A 211 35.87 -17.02 16.97
CA ASN A 211 36.69 -18.16 16.55
C ASN A 211 38.06 -17.77 15.99
N MET A 212 38.40 -16.47 15.94
CA MET A 212 39.77 -16.04 15.68
C MET A 212 40.55 -16.04 16.99
N ASN A 213 41.56 -16.90 17.05
CA ASN A 213 42.52 -17.01 18.14
C ASN A 213 43.31 -15.68 18.25
N ILE A 214 42.86 -14.77 19.10
CA ILE A 214 43.54 -13.50 19.38
C ILE A 214 44.77 -13.81 20.25
N PRO A 215 46.01 -13.52 19.81
CA PRO A 215 47.19 -13.62 20.66
C PRO A 215 47.06 -12.71 21.89
N GLN A 216 47.48 -13.20 23.05
CA GLN A 216 47.33 -12.59 24.38
C GLN A 216 48.06 -11.25 24.62
N GLN A 217 48.23 -10.37 23.63
CA GLN A 217 49.02 -9.14 23.76
C GLN A 217 48.22 -7.84 23.95
N ILE A 218 46.93 -7.89 24.28
CA ILE A 218 46.15 -6.68 24.63
C ILE A 218 45.73 -6.71 26.12
N LYS A 219 46.53 -7.30 26.99
CA LYS A 219 46.25 -7.31 28.45
C LYS A 219 46.98 -6.25 29.27
N GLU A 220 47.82 -5.40 28.67
CA GLU A 220 48.53 -4.37 29.42
C GLU A 220 48.57 -3.03 28.68
N MET A 221 47.46 -2.31 28.70
CA MET A 221 47.53 -0.85 28.72
C MET A 221 46.84 -0.39 30.00
N LYS A 222 47.66 -0.07 31.00
CA LYS A 222 47.21 0.52 32.27
C LYS A 222 46.47 1.83 31.97
N LEU A 223 45.26 1.94 32.51
CA LEU A 223 44.51 3.18 32.59
C LEU A 223 45.23 4.13 33.56
N PRO A 224 45.45 5.41 33.24
CA PRO A 224 45.82 6.39 34.25
C PRO A 224 44.62 6.68 35.16
N ASP A 225 44.84 6.66 36.48
CA ASP A 225 43.82 6.99 37.47
C ASP A 225 43.31 8.43 37.29
N LEU A 226 41.98 8.59 37.19
CA LEU A 226 41.35 9.90 37.26
C LEU A 226 41.43 10.47 38.69
N PRO A 227 41.70 11.77 38.88
CA PRO A 227 41.68 12.40 40.19
C PRO A 227 40.29 12.32 40.85
N GLN A 228 40.30 12.00 42.15
CA GLN A 228 39.17 11.78 43.05
C GLN A 228 38.33 13.05 43.36
N ALA A 229 37.95 13.85 42.36
CA ALA A 229 37.30 15.15 42.59
C ALA A 229 35.85 15.27 42.06
N ILE A 230 35.24 14.20 41.56
CA ILE A 230 33.85 14.25 41.04
C ILE A 230 33.02 13.09 41.63
N LYS A 231 32.99 12.98 42.96
CA LYS A 231 32.01 12.15 43.69
C LYS A 231 30.99 12.97 44.50
N ASP A 232 31.07 14.30 44.49
CA ASP A 232 30.24 15.17 45.34
C ASP A 232 29.33 16.14 44.58
N LEU A 233 28.78 15.74 43.43
CA LEU A 233 27.69 16.48 42.80
C LEU A 233 26.44 15.60 42.75
N LYS A 234 25.68 15.66 43.86
CA LYS A 234 24.26 15.31 43.86
C LYS A 234 23.52 16.38 43.06
N PHE A 235 22.89 15.97 41.97
CA PHE A 235 21.69 16.59 41.41
C PHE A 235 20.69 15.48 41.11
#